data_AF-A0A0Q5WF25-F1
#
_entry.id   AF-A0A0Q5WF25-F1
#
_cell.length_a   1.000
_cell.length_b   1.000
_cell.length_c   1.000
_cell.angle_alpha   90.00
_cell.angle_beta   90.00
_cell.angle_gamma   90.00
#
_symmetry.space_group_name_H-M   'P 1'
#
loop_
_entity.id
_entity.type
_entity.pdbx_description
1 polymer ?
#
loop_
_entity_poly.entity_id
_entity_poly.type
_entity_poly.pdbx_seq_one_letter_code
_entity_poly.pdbx_strand_id
1 'polypeptide(L)'
;MCSTWASYLPYVSWTAPTVIVALAALALSIYNTVVARRAPAIARQQQLWDELRTVLEPLGPVLAEARSALRMGHDVPEESQLVNDNTRRLLALAPRFTEAGMEVGLNLLHVKVTGVELPWRTSIHHQKMIATADSRPLNEMFAEEQARERERNVRARDAAHRTLEAAIDVAQAEIKKWIAKLDVKDRGTTQR
;
A
#
# COMPACT_ATOMS: atom_id res chain seq x y z
N MET A 1 43.26 85.16 -18.05
CA MET A 1 42.68 84.40 -19.17
C MET A 1 42.81 82.91 -18.86
N CYS A 2 41.66 82.23 -18.83
CA CYS A 2 41.42 80.77 -18.88
C CYS A 2 42.22 79.83 -17.96
N SER A 3 41.69 79.57 -16.76
CA SER A 3 41.97 78.32 -16.03
C SER A 3 41.00 77.23 -16.50
N THR A 4 41.52 76.21 -17.20
CA THR A 4 40.78 75.00 -17.55
C THR A 4 40.61 74.12 -16.32
N TRP A 5 39.41 74.12 -15.74
CA TRP A 5 39.01 73.14 -14.74
C TRP A 5 38.62 71.85 -15.46
N ALA A 6 39.54 70.88 -15.48
CA ALA A 6 39.25 69.52 -15.92
C ALA A 6 38.41 68.83 -14.82
N SER A 7 37.11 68.68 -15.08
CA SER A 7 36.19 67.94 -14.23
C SER A 7 36.50 66.44 -14.31
N TYR A 8 37.21 65.92 -13.32
CA TYR A 8 37.28 64.48 -13.06
C TYR A 8 35.91 64.02 -12.53
N LEU A 9 35.03 63.57 -13.43
CA LEU A 9 33.89 62.75 -13.04
C LEU A 9 34.44 61.38 -12.64
N PRO A 10 34.23 60.91 -11.39
CA PRO A 10 34.60 59.57 -11.02
C PRO A 10 33.74 58.61 -11.84
N TYR A 11 34.40 57.78 -12.66
CA TYR A 11 33.82 56.58 -13.25
C TYR A 11 33.42 55.65 -12.10
N VAL A 12 32.25 55.87 -11.52
CA VAL A 12 31.63 54.90 -10.61
C VAL A 12 31.32 53.69 -11.47
N SER A 13 32.14 52.65 -11.36
CA SER A 13 32.00 51.43 -12.14
C SER A 13 30.72 50.70 -11.70
N TRP A 14 29.60 51.01 -12.37
CA TRP A 14 28.30 50.34 -12.23
C TRP A 14 28.33 48.83 -12.58
N THR A 15 29.49 48.29 -12.92
CA THR A 15 29.70 46.91 -13.36
C THR A 15 29.50 45.90 -12.24
N ALA A 16 29.90 46.22 -11.00
CA ALA A 16 29.78 45.31 -9.86
C ALA A 16 28.31 44.92 -9.52
N PRO A 17 27.37 45.86 -9.34
CA PRO A 17 25.97 45.50 -9.03
C PRO A 17 25.28 44.79 -10.20
N THR A 18 25.58 45.15 -11.45
CA THR A 18 25.01 44.46 -12.63
C THR A 18 25.48 43.02 -12.76
N VAL A 19 26.73 42.73 -12.42
CA VAL A 19 27.28 41.36 -12.43
C VAL A 19 26.61 40.50 -11.35
N ILE A 20 26.37 41.06 -10.15
CA ILE A 20 25.69 40.35 -9.06
C ILE A 20 24.24 40.02 -9.44
N VAL A 21 23.50 40.98 -10.01
CA VAL A 21 22.12 40.74 -10.47
C VAL A 21 22.08 39.71 -11.61
N ALA A 22 23.02 39.76 -12.55
CA ALA A 22 23.10 38.80 -13.64
C ALA A 22 23.40 37.37 -13.15
N LEU A 23 24.31 37.21 -12.17
CA LEU A 23 24.61 35.92 -11.56
C LEU A 23 23.43 35.35 -10.76
N ALA A 24 22.71 36.20 -10.02
CA ALA A 24 21.50 35.80 -9.30
C ALA A 24 20.39 35.33 -10.27
N ALA A 25 20.18 36.06 -11.37
CA ALA A 25 19.22 35.68 -12.40
C ALA A 25 19.60 34.37 -13.11
N LEU A 26 20.89 34.15 -13.37
CA LEU A 26 21.39 32.90 -13.94
C LEU A 26 21.18 31.71 -12.97
N ALA A 27 21.48 31.89 -11.69
CA ALA A 27 21.25 30.88 -10.66
C ALA A 27 19.75 30.51 -10.55
N LEU A 28 18.86 31.50 -10.58
CA LEU A 28 17.41 31.30 -10.61
C LEU A 28 16.94 30.59 -11.89
N SER A 29 17.50 30.91 -13.04
CA SER A 29 17.19 30.26 -14.32
C SER A 29 17.60 28.79 -14.33
N ILE A 30 18.81 28.48 -13.85
CA ILE A 30 19.31 27.10 -13.70
C ILE A 30 18.47 26.33 -12.69
N TYR A 31 18.14 26.94 -11.55
CA TYR A 31 17.26 26.35 -10.56
C TYR A 31 15.88 26.03 -11.16
N ASN A 32 15.26 26.98 -11.86
CA ASN A 32 13.95 26.78 -12.50
C ASN A 32 13.99 25.72 -13.59
N THR A 33 15.04 25.62 -14.40
CA THR A 33 15.18 24.55 -15.40
C THR A 33 15.37 23.18 -14.76
N VAL A 34 16.13 23.09 -13.66
CA VAL A 34 16.28 21.84 -12.90
C VAL A 34 14.97 21.43 -12.25
N VAL A 35 14.24 22.37 -11.64
CA VAL A 35 12.92 22.12 -11.04
C VAL A 35 11.89 21.74 -12.10
N ALA A 36 11.82 22.46 -13.23
CA ALA A 36 10.93 22.14 -14.34
C ALA A 36 11.19 20.75 -14.94
N ARG A 37 12.46 20.32 -14.99
CA ARG A 37 12.83 18.96 -15.41
C ARG A 37 12.49 17.88 -14.38
N ARG A 38 12.49 18.22 -13.09
CA ARG A 38 12.18 17.27 -11.99
C ARG A 38 10.69 17.16 -11.70
N ALA A 39 9.89 18.19 -11.97
CA ALA A 39 8.45 18.20 -11.83
C ALA A 39 7.74 16.97 -12.44
N PRO A 40 8.02 16.53 -13.69
CA PRO A 40 7.36 15.34 -14.26
C PRO A 40 7.81 14.01 -13.64
N ALA A 41 8.98 13.96 -12.99
CA ALA A 41 9.40 12.77 -12.24
C ALA A 41 8.68 12.69 -10.89
N ILE A 42 8.53 13.82 -10.20
CA ILE A 42 7.81 13.91 -8.92
C ILE A 42 6.33 13.61 -9.11
N ALA A 43 5.69 14.19 -10.13
CA ALA A 43 4.28 13.93 -10.44
C ALA A 43 4.01 12.46 -10.76
N ARG A 44 4.91 11.79 -11.51
CA ARG A 44 4.80 10.34 -11.76
C ARG A 44 4.93 9.50 -10.49
N GLN A 45 5.80 9.91 -9.57
CA GLN A 45 5.90 9.21 -8.28
C GLN A 45 4.64 9.43 -7.43
N GLN A 46 4.11 10.64 -7.36
CA GLN A 46 2.83 10.93 -6.69
C GLN A 46 1.69 10.07 -7.23
N GLN A 47 1.57 9.97 -8.56
CA GLN A 47 0.58 9.10 -9.18
C GLN A 47 0.75 7.62 -8.77
N LEU A 48 1.99 7.12 -8.64
CA LEU A 48 2.23 5.75 -8.15
C LEU A 48 1.85 5.58 -6.67
N TRP A 49 2.06 6.60 -5.84
CA TRP A 49 1.62 6.60 -4.45
C TRP A 49 0.10 6.56 -4.34
N ASP A 50 -0.60 7.33 -5.17
CA ASP A 50 -2.06 7.32 -5.26
C ASP A 50 -2.57 5.97 -5.77
N GLU A 51 -1.97 5.42 -6.84
CA GLU A 51 -2.28 4.08 -7.35
C GLU A 51 -2.10 3.03 -6.25
N LEU A 52 -1.02 3.09 -5.47
CA LEU A 52 -0.80 2.17 -4.34
C LEU A 52 -1.88 2.33 -3.26
N ARG A 53 -2.27 3.57 -2.92
CA ARG A 53 -3.35 3.81 -1.94
C ARG A 53 -4.66 3.19 -2.42
N THR A 54 -5.03 3.39 -3.68
CA THR A 54 -6.26 2.82 -4.26
C THR A 54 -6.30 1.30 -4.25
N VAL A 55 -5.13 0.65 -4.28
CA VAL A 55 -5.02 -0.82 -4.18
C VAL A 55 -5.13 -1.29 -2.73
N LEU A 56 -4.59 -0.55 -1.76
CA LEU A 56 -4.52 -0.96 -0.36
C LEU A 56 -5.78 -0.62 0.45
N GLU A 57 -6.40 0.53 0.21
CA GLU A 57 -7.61 0.96 0.92
C GLU A 57 -8.76 -0.06 0.91
N PRO A 58 -9.15 -0.66 -0.24
CA PRO A 58 -10.26 -1.60 -0.25
C PRO A 58 -9.94 -2.93 0.46
N LEU A 59 -8.66 -3.31 0.58
CA LEU A 59 -8.26 -4.56 1.22
C LEU A 59 -8.52 -4.54 2.73
N GLY A 60 -8.31 -3.40 3.40
CA GLY A 60 -8.49 -3.26 4.84
C GLY A 60 -9.90 -3.63 5.32
N PRO A 61 -10.97 -3.01 4.78
CA PRO A 61 -12.36 -3.31 5.10
C PRO A 61 -12.77 -4.75 4.79
N VAL A 62 -12.39 -5.30 3.63
CA VAL A 62 -12.75 -6.67 3.24
C VAL A 62 -12.15 -7.69 4.21
N LEU A 63 -10.89 -7.52 4.58
CA LEU A 63 -10.25 -8.36 5.59
C LEU A 63 -10.87 -8.16 6.98
N ALA A 64 -11.32 -6.94 7.31
CA ALA A 64 -11.98 -6.66 8.58
C ALA A 64 -13.35 -7.33 8.69
N GLU A 65 -14.11 -7.34 7.59
CA GLU A 65 -15.40 -8.01 7.49
C GLU A 65 -15.25 -9.52 7.70
N ALA A 66 -14.31 -10.15 6.99
CA ALA A 66 -14.03 -11.58 7.14
C ALA A 66 -13.57 -11.93 8.57
N ARG A 67 -12.74 -11.08 9.18
CA ARG A 67 -12.37 -11.23 10.60
C ARG A 67 -13.57 -11.11 11.53
N SER A 68 -14.45 -10.15 11.28
CA SER A 68 -15.66 -9.96 12.08
C SER A 68 -16.57 -11.18 11.98
N ALA A 69 -16.75 -11.74 10.78
CA ALA A 69 -17.50 -12.97 10.55
C ALA A 69 -16.93 -14.15 11.36
N LEU A 70 -15.61 -14.35 11.29
CA LEU A 70 -14.91 -15.38 12.08
C LEU A 70 -15.14 -15.22 13.59
N ARG A 71 -15.04 -13.99 14.11
CA ARG A 71 -15.22 -13.71 15.55
C ARG A 71 -16.64 -13.91 16.04
N MET A 72 -17.63 -13.67 15.18
CA MET A 72 -19.03 -13.93 15.47
C MET A 72 -19.38 -15.43 15.31
N GLY A 73 -18.41 -16.28 14.96
CA GLY A 73 -18.62 -17.70 14.71
C GLY A 73 -19.43 -17.98 13.43
N HIS A 74 -19.51 -17.01 12.53
CA HIS A 74 -20.16 -17.15 11.24
C HIS A 74 -19.26 -17.85 10.22
N ASP A 75 -19.89 -18.28 9.13
CA ASP A 75 -19.13 -18.82 8.02
C ASP A 75 -18.26 -17.76 7.36
N VAL A 76 -17.18 -18.24 6.74
CA VAL A 76 -16.20 -17.38 6.09
C VAL A 76 -16.81 -17.04 4.73
N PRO A 77 -16.91 -15.75 4.38
CA PRO A 77 -17.43 -15.38 3.07
C PRO A 77 -16.57 -16.01 1.97
N GLU A 78 -17.16 -16.27 0.80
CA GLU A 78 -16.39 -16.65 -0.38
C GLU A 78 -15.30 -15.60 -0.63
N GLU A 79 -14.15 -16.05 -1.13
CA GLU A 79 -13.01 -15.17 -1.34
C GLU A 79 -13.38 -14.04 -2.31
N SER A 80 -13.22 -12.80 -1.87
CA SER A 80 -13.59 -11.65 -2.67
C SER A 80 -12.66 -11.51 -3.88
N GLN A 81 -13.22 -11.39 -5.08
CA GLN A 81 -12.47 -11.07 -6.30
C GLN A 81 -11.64 -9.78 -6.13
N LEU A 82 -12.12 -8.83 -5.30
CA LEU A 82 -11.38 -7.61 -4.98
C LEU A 82 -10.03 -7.90 -4.31
N VAL A 83 -9.94 -8.93 -3.45
CA VAL A 83 -8.68 -9.29 -2.79
C VAL A 83 -7.70 -9.83 -3.83
N ASN A 84 -8.16 -10.73 -4.68
CA ASN A 84 -7.36 -11.31 -5.76
C ASN A 84 -6.86 -10.26 -6.76
N ASP A 85 -7.74 -9.37 -7.23
CA ASP A 85 -7.39 -8.35 -8.20
C ASP A 85 -6.43 -7.30 -7.62
N ASN A 86 -6.67 -6.83 -6.39
CA ASN A 86 -5.79 -5.85 -5.75
C ASN A 86 -4.43 -6.46 -5.38
N THR A 87 -4.39 -7.74 -5.01
CA THR A 87 -3.12 -8.44 -4.71
C THR A 87 -2.25 -8.59 -5.97
N ARG A 88 -2.86 -8.85 -7.14
CA ARG A 88 -2.17 -8.84 -8.44
C ARG A 88 -1.70 -7.43 -8.83
N ARG A 89 -2.55 -6.42 -8.65
CA ARG A 89 -2.20 -5.01 -8.91
C ARG A 89 -1.03 -4.55 -8.03
N LEU A 90 -1.02 -4.96 -6.76
CA LEU A 90 0.07 -4.65 -5.83
C LEU A 90 1.42 -5.17 -6.34
N LEU A 91 1.46 -6.42 -6.81
CA LEU A 91 2.68 -7.03 -7.37
C LEU A 91 3.15 -6.29 -8.63
N ALA A 92 2.20 -5.88 -9.49
CA ALA A 92 2.51 -5.12 -10.71
C ALA A 92 3.01 -3.69 -10.42
N LEU A 93 2.67 -3.12 -9.27
CA LEU A 93 3.13 -1.78 -8.85
C LEU A 93 4.57 -1.80 -8.33
N ALA A 94 5.02 -2.87 -7.69
CA ALA A 94 6.34 -2.98 -7.06
C ALA A 94 7.53 -2.53 -7.94
N PRO A 95 7.68 -3.01 -9.20
CA PRO A 95 8.83 -2.63 -10.04
C PRO A 95 8.74 -1.21 -10.62
N ARG A 96 7.59 -0.51 -10.48
CA ARG A 96 7.37 0.83 -11.05
C ARG A 96 7.93 1.95 -10.16
N PHE A 97 8.23 1.65 -8.90
CA PHE A 97 8.83 2.61 -7.97
C PHE A 97 10.34 2.71 -8.17
N THR A 98 10.86 3.94 -8.23
CA THR A 98 12.30 4.21 -8.38
C THR A 98 13.02 4.40 -7.05
N GLU A 99 12.29 4.36 -5.94
CA GLU A 99 12.83 4.58 -4.59
C GLU A 99 13.48 3.32 -4.04
N ALA A 100 14.69 3.46 -3.50
CA ALA A 100 15.48 2.35 -2.99
C ALA A 100 14.72 1.61 -1.86
N GLY A 101 14.62 0.28 -2.00
CA GLY A 101 13.95 -0.58 -1.01
C GLY A 101 12.42 -0.57 -1.06
N MET A 102 11.79 0.24 -1.94
CA MET A 102 10.33 0.26 -2.09
C MET A 102 9.80 -1.04 -2.69
N GLU A 103 10.48 -1.55 -3.72
CA GLU A 103 10.14 -2.84 -4.34
C GLU A 103 10.17 -3.99 -3.33
N VAL A 104 11.24 -4.09 -2.53
CA VAL A 104 11.37 -5.11 -1.48
C VAL A 104 10.25 -4.99 -0.45
N GLY A 105 9.94 -3.75 -0.03
CA GLY A 105 8.86 -3.49 0.91
C GLY A 105 7.49 -3.90 0.36
N LEU A 106 7.19 -3.59 -0.91
CA LEU A 106 5.94 -3.97 -1.55
C LEU A 106 5.84 -5.47 -1.80
N ASN A 107 6.95 -6.14 -2.14
CA ASN A 107 6.99 -7.59 -2.26
C ASN A 107 6.69 -8.27 -0.91
N LEU A 108 7.24 -7.74 0.19
CA LEU A 108 6.93 -8.22 1.53
C LEU A 108 5.45 -8.01 1.87
N LEU A 109 4.89 -6.83 1.59
CA LEU A 109 3.47 -6.56 1.77
C LEU A 109 2.61 -7.53 0.96
N HIS A 110 2.95 -7.75 -0.31
CA HIS A 110 2.27 -8.71 -1.18
C HIS A 110 2.29 -10.12 -0.58
N VAL A 111 3.45 -10.61 -0.11
CA VAL A 111 3.53 -11.91 0.56
C VAL A 111 2.63 -11.99 1.79
N LYS A 112 2.53 -10.92 2.60
CA LYS A 112 1.64 -10.90 3.77
C LYS A 112 0.16 -10.93 3.38
N VAL A 113 -0.23 -10.21 2.34
CA VAL A 113 -1.62 -10.22 1.84
C VAL A 113 -1.97 -11.55 1.19
N THR A 114 -1.12 -12.07 0.29
CA THR A 114 -1.31 -13.38 -0.35
C THR A 114 -1.27 -14.54 0.66
N GLY A 115 -0.53 -14.39 1.77
CA GLY A 115 -0.49 -15.37 2.86
C GLY A 115 -1.84 -15.64 3.52
N VAL A 116 -2.87 -14.82 3.25
CA VAL A 116 -4.25 -15.00 3.71
C VAL A 116 -5.01 -16.03 2.84
N GLU A 117 -4.66 -16.18 1.56
CA GLU A 117 -5.43 -16.99 0.58
C GLU A 117 -5.55 -18.45 1.03
N LEU A 118 -4.43 -19.08 1.39
CA LEU A 118 -4.42 -20.51 1.72
C LEU A 118 -5.25 -20.83 2.98
N PRO A 119 -5.09 -20.12 4.11
CA PRO A 119 -5.98 -20.26 5.26
C PRO A 119 -7.46 -20.00 4.93
N TRP A 120 -7.74 -19.06 4.01
CA TRP A 120 -9.11 -18.74 3.60
C TRP A 120 -9.77 -19.90 2.87
N ARG A 121 -9.08 -20.42 1.85
CA ARG A 121 -9.55 -21.58 1.07
C ARG A 121 -9.68 -22.84 1.93
N THR A 122 -8.77 -23.02 2.89
CA THR A 122 -8.84 -24.13 3.86
C THR A 122 -10.07 -24.00 4.76
N SER A 123 -10.38 -22.80 5.24
CA SER A 123 -11.56 -22.53 6.07
C SER A 123 -12.87 -22.82 5.31
N ILE A 124 -12.97 -22.34 4.06
CA ILE A 124 -14.11 -22.62 3.18
C ILE A 124 -14.24 -24.12 2.91
N HIS A 125 -13.13 -24.83 2.67
CA HIS A 125 -13.14 -26.26 2.45
C HIS A 125 -13.74 -27.01 3.64
N HIS A 126 -13.32 -26.70 4.88
CA HIS A 126 -13.87 -27.34 6.07
C HIS A 126 -15.35 -26.99 6.30
N GLN A 127 -15.79 -25.77 5.98
CA GLN A 127 -17.21 -25.40 6.00
C GLN A 127 -18.03 -26.25 5.02
N LYS A 128 -17.53 -26.43 3.80
CA LYS A 128 -18.18 -27.29 2.78
C LYS A 128 -18.22 -28.75 3.23
N MET A 129 -17.17 -29.25 3.89
CA MET A 129 -17.16 -30.61 4.46
C MET A 129 -18.20 -30.80 5.56
N ILE A 130 -18.39 -29.81 6.44
CA ILE A 130 -19.42 -29.85 7.48
C ILE A 130 -20.82 -29.80 6.84
N ALA A 131 -21.06 -28.90 5.90
CA ALA A 131 -22.34 -28.81 5.19
C ALA A 131 -22.68 -30.11 4.43
N THR A 132 -21.67 -30.76 3.85
CA THR A 132 -21.82 -32.07 3.19
C THR A 132 -22.10 -33.17 4.21
N ALA A 133 -21.48 -33.15 5.38
CA ALA A 133 -21.77 -34.11 6.45
C ALA A 133 -23.20 -33.93 7.01
N ASP A 134 -23.64 -32.68 7.19
CA ASP A 134 -24.95 -32.33 7.73
C ASP A 134 -26.10 -32.64 6.75
N SER A 135 -25.82 -32.80 5.46
CA SER A 135 -26.80 -33.18 4.43
C SER A 135 -26.89 -34.69 4.17
N ARG A 136 -26.04 -35.51 4.81
CA ARG A 136 -26.14 -36.97 4.71
C ARG A 136 -27.37 -37.47 5.48
N PRO A 137 -28.14 -38.42 4.93
CA PRO A 137 -29.24 -39.03 5.66
C PRO A 137 -28.69 -39.74 6.91
N LEU A 138 -29.34 -39.48 8.05
CA LEU A 138 -28.96 -40.08 9.32
C LEU A 138 -29.15 -41.59 9.21
N ASN A 139 -28.05 -42.33 9.29
CA ASN A 139 -28.10 -43.78 9.34
C ASN A 139 -27.88 -44.20 10.79
N GLU A 140 -28.93 -44.72 11.44
CA GLU A 140 -28.91 -45.06 12.87
C GLU A 140 -27.80 -46.06 13.23
N MET A 141 -27.40 -46.95 12.31
CA MET A 141 -26.28 -47.88 12.52
C MET A 141 -24.90 -47.18 12.57
N PHE A 142 -24.78 -45.99 11.96
CA PHE A 142 -23.52 -45.24 11.88
C PHE A 142 -23.62 -43.87 12.55
N ALA A 143 -24.66 -43.62 13.35
CA ALA A 143 -24.91 -42.31 13.96
C ALA A 143 -23.74 -41.85 14.85
N GLU A 144 -23.14 -42.77 15.61
CA GLU A 144 -21.94 -42.47 16.41
C GLU A 144 -20.73 -42.11 15.55
N GLU A 145 -20.52 -42.81 14.44
CA GLU A 145 -19.39 -42.56 13.55
C GLU A 145 -19.57 -41.23 12.81
N GLN A 146 -20.78 -40.94 12.33
CA GLN A 146 -21.15 -39.65 11.74
C GLN A 146 -20.98 -38.50 12.75
N ALA A 147 -21.35 -38.70 14.02
CA ALA A 147 -21.14 -37.70 15.07
C ALA A 147 -19.65 -37.43 15.33
N ARG A 148 -18.81 -38.47 15.37
CA ARG A 148 -17.34 -38.32 15.53
C ARG A 148 -16.71 -37.65 14.31
N GLU A 149 -17.13 -38.00 13.10
CA GLU A 149 -16.67 -37.37 11.85
C GLU A 149 -17.03 -35.88 11.83
N ARG A 150 -18.26 -35.54 12.21
CA ARG A 150 -18.73 -34.16 12.34
C ARG A 150 -17.90 -33.38 13.36
N GLU A 151 -17.66 -33.96 14.54
CA GLU A 151 -16.86 -33.32 15.57
C GLU A 151 -15.41 -33.06 15.10
N ARG A 152 -14.79 -34.02 14.40
CA ARG A 152 -13.48 -33.82 13.78
C ARG A 152 -13.48 -32.69 12.76
N ASN A 153 -14.50 -32.62 11.91
CA ASN A 153 -14.63 -31.58 10.90
C ASN A 153 -14.83 -30.19 11.53
N VAL A 154 -15.64 -30.09 12.60
CA VAL A 154 -15.81 -28.85 13.37
C VAL A 154 -14.49 -28.41 14.01
N ARG A 155 -13.77 -29.32 14.67
CA ARG A 155 -12.46 -29.00 15.25
C ARG A 155 -11.45 -28.55 14.19
N ALA A 156 -11.46 -29.19 13.01
CA ALA A 156 -10.60 -28.80 11.89
C ALA A 156 -10.97 -27.42 11.33
N ARG A 157 -12.27 -27.12 11.20
CA ARG A 157 -12.76 -25.78 10.83
C ARG A 157 -12.29 -24.73 11.82
N ASP A 158 -12.46 -24.97 13.11
CA ASP A 158 -12.11 -23.99 14.16
C ASP A 158 -10.58 -23.79 14.26
N ALA A 159 -9.79 -24.81 13.93
CA ALA A 159 -8.34 -24.67 13.75
C ALA A 159 -8.01 -23.80 12.53
N ALA A 160 -8.64 -24.07 11.38
CA ALA A 160 -8.45 -23.28 10.16
C ALA A 160 -8.89 -21.82 10.33
N HIS A 161 -10.01 -21.57 11.03
CA HIS A 161 -10.50 -20.23 11.38
C HIS A 161 -9.49 -19.44 12.19
N ARG A 162 -8.85 -20.07 13.19
CA ARG A 162 -7.80 -19.42 13.99
C ARG A 162 -6.56 -19.09 13.15
N THR A 163 -6.16 -19.98 12.25
CA THR A 163 -5.06 -19.71 11.31
C THR A 163 -5.40 -18.56 10.36
N LEU A 164 -6.63 -18.52 9.85
CA LEU A 164 -7.11 -17.44 8.99
C LEU A 164 -7.18 -16.11 9.74
N GLU A 165 -7.72 -16.07 10.96
CA GLU A 165 -7.76 -14.86 11.78
C GLU A 165 -6.36 -14.30 12.01
N ALA A 166 -5.38 -15.16 12.36
CA ALA A 166 -4.00 -14.75 12.54
C ALA A 166 -3.37 -14.19 11.24
N ALA A 167 -3.63 -14.82 10.10
CA ALA A 167 -3.14 -14.34 8.81
C ALA A 167 -3.74 -12.99 8.43
N ILE A 168 -5.06 -12.82 8.65
CA ILE A 168 -5.76 -11.54 8.45
C ILE A 168 -5.16 -10.45 9.33
N ASP A 169 -4.87 -10.74 10.60
CA ASP A 169 -4.30 -9.77 11.54
C ASP A 169 -2.93 -9.27 11.09
N VAL A 170 -2.08 -10.18 10.60
CA VAL A 170 -0.78 -9.83 10.03
C VAL A 170 -0.93 -8.97 8.78
N ALA A 171 -1.81 -9.35 7.86
CA ALA A 171 -2.05 -8.59 6.62
C ALA A 171 -2.61 -7.19 6.91
N GLN A 172 -3.61 -7.08 7.81
CA GLN A 172 -4.19 -5.80 8.21
C GLN A 172 -3.18 -4.88 8.90
N ALA A 173 -2.32 -5.42 9.76
CA ALA A 173 -1.27 -4.65 10.41
C ALA A 173 -0.29 -4.06 9.39
N GLU A 174 0.14 -4.86 8.41
CA GLU A 174 1.05 -4.40 7.38
C GLU A 174 0.38 -3.39 6.43
N ILE A 175 -0.87 -3.61 6.02
CA ILE A 175 -1.65 -2.63 5.22
C ILE A 175 -1.76 -1.29 5.97
N LYS A 176 -2.12 -1.29 7.25
CA LYS A 176 -2.23 -0.06 8.06
C LYS A 176 -0.90 0.67 8.16
N LYS A 177 0.20 -0.05 8.36
CA LYS A 177 1.55 0.51 8.39
C LYS A 177 1.92 1.17 7.06
N TRP A 178 1.56 0.54 5.94
CA TRP A 178 1.80 1.13 4.62
C TRP A 178 0.95 2.36 4.37
N ILE A 179 -0.35 2.34 4.68
CA ILE A 179 -1.22 3.53 4.58
C ILE A 179 -0.66 4.67 5.44
N ALA A 180 -0.25 4.41 6.68
CA ALA A 180 0.36 5.43 7.53
C ALA A 180 1.67 5.99 6.93
N LYS A 181 2.48 5.14 6.27
CA LYS A 181 3.69 5.59 5.56
C LYS A 181 3.34 6.50 4.37
N LEU A 182 2.26 6.22 3.66
CA LEU A 182 1.74 7.08 2.58
C LEU A 182 1.29 8.43 3.14
N ASP A 183 0.54 8.43 4.25
CA ASP A 183 0.03 9.66 4.87
C ASP A 183 1.16 10.59 5.36
N VAL A 184 2.24 10.02 5.91
CA VAL A 184 3.43 10.79 6.30
C VAL A 184 4.09 11.43 5.07
N LYS A 185 4.13 10.70 3.95
CA LYS A 185 4.75 11.17 2.72
C LYS A 185 3.97 12.33 2.10
N ASP A 186 2.64 12.24 2.09
CA ASP A 186 1.77 13.32 1.61
C ASP A 186 1.96 14.61 2.41
N ARG A 187 1.98 14.51 3.75
CA ARG A 187 2.23 15.66 4.63
C ARG A 187 3.61 16.28 4.42
N GLY A 188 4.63 15.46 4.17
CA GLY A 188 5.98 15.91 3.86
C GLY A 188 6.10 16.62 2.50
N THR A 189 5.21 16.31 1.55
CA THR A 189 5.13 17.03 0.26
C THR A 189 4.35 18.35 0.34
N THR A 190 3.45 18.54 1.29
CA THR A 190 2.70 19.81 1.46
C THR A 190 3.50 20.91 2.16
N GLN A 191 4.62 20.58 2.82
CA GLN A 191 5.44 21.52 3.60
C GLN A 191 6.69 22.05 2.87
N ARG A 192 6.87 21.77 1.57
CA ARG A 192 7.95 22.31 0.74
C ARG A 192 7.40 23.21 -0.36
#